data_AF-A0AA88I6U8-F1
#
_entry.id   AF-A0AA88I6U8-F1
#
_cell.length_a   1.000
_cell.length_b   1.000
_cell.length_c   1.000
_cell.angle_alpha   90.00
_cell.angle_beta   90.00
_cell.angle_gamma   90.00
#
_symmetry.space_group_name_H-M   'P 1'
#
loop_
_entity.id
_entity.type
_entity.pdbx_description
1 polymer ?
#
loop_
_entity_poly.entity_id
_entity_poly.type
_entity_poly.pdbx_seq_one_letter_code
_entity_poly.pdbx_strand_id
1 'polypeptide(L)'
;MPEYWWKPSLDEASNIGDHFFLTGQEIETGETKETAWGLLLPQNMIDVVVEYANRKVDLSRVNSAADLLDRPTFTKPFGQVELWIFFDLLYTAWVFKSGNEDATVCLFAKDGTGRDIFRVTKSLERFLYIDAYLCYDDPSTCLVIISRLYRY
;
A
#
# COMPACT_ATOMS: atom_id res chain seq x y z
N MET A 1 30.40 19.54 -4.83
CA MET A 1 29.09 18.92 -4.58
C MET A 1 28.91 18.82 -3.08
N PRO A 2 27.89 19.42 -2.46
CA PRO A 2 27.74 19.34 -1.01
C PRO A 2 27.01 18.03 -0.64
N GLU A 3 27.69 17.23 0.19
CA GLU A 3 27.15 16.04 0.85
C GLU A 3 26.10 16.46 1.90
N TYR A 4 24.81 16.27 1.59
CA TYR A 4 23.72 16.37 2.58
C TYR A 4 23.13 14.99 2.83
N TRP A 5 23.81 14.21 3.65
CA TRP A 5 23.36 12.93 4.15
C TRP A 5 23.65 13.02 5.65
N TRP A 6 22.59 13.16 6.46
CA TRP A 6 22.72 13.16 7.91
C TRP A 6 23.41 11.86 8.35
N LYS A 7 24.56 11.99 9.01
CA LYS A 7 25.22 10.89 9.73
C LYS A 7 24.93 11.12 11.21
N PRO A 8 24.14 10.26 11.88
CA PRO A 8 23.99 10.36 13.32
C PRO A 8 25.35 10.19 13.98
N SER A 9 25.59 10.96 15.04
CA SER A 9 26.72 10.71 15.91
C SER A 9 26.56 9.34 16.60
N LEU A 10 27.68 8.69 16.95
CA LEU A 10 27.67 7.37 17.61
C LEU A 10 26.85 7.36 18.91
N ASP A 11 26.72 8.52 19.55
CA ASP A 11 25.91 8.70 20.77
C ASP A 11 24.40 8.78 20.46
N GLU A 12 23.99 9.34 19.31
CA GLU A 12 22.60 9.36 18.84
C GLU A 12 22.14 7.98 18.33
N ALA A 13 23.05 7.18 17.77
CA ALA A 13 22.75 5.82 17.32
C ALA A 13 22.37 4.88 18.50
N SER A 14 22.92 5.13 19.69
CA SER A 14 22.59 4.36 20.90
C SER A 14 21.17 4.64 21.41
N ASN A 15 20.71 5.90 21.36
CA ASN A 15 19.37 6.28 21.82
C ASN A 15 18.25 5.96 20.81
N ILE A 16 18.57 5.75 19.54
CA ILE A 16 17.60 5.30 18.53
C ILE A 16 17.37 3.78 18.62
N GLY A 17 18.35 3.02 19.12
CA GLY A 17 18.28 1.58 19.30
C GLY A 17 17.34 1.12 20.42
N ASP A 18 17.11 1.94 21.44
CA ASP A 18 16.40 1.49 22.64
C ASP A 18 14.87 1.69 22.60
N HIS A 19 14.34 2.42 21.61
CA HIS A 19 12.89 2.64 21.44
C HIS A 19 12.26 1.86 20.28
N PHE A 20 13.05 1.18 19.45
CA PHE A 20 12.56 0.41 18.29
C PHE A 20 13.13 -1.01 18.21
N PHE A 21 13.67 -1.53 19.31
CA PHE A 21 13.77 -2.96 19.52
C PHE A 21 12.63 -3.36 20.45
N LEU A 22 11.56 -3.91 19.88
CA LEU A 22 10.67 -4.78 20.64
C LEU A 22 11.55 -5.89 21.19
N THR A 23 11.94 -5.76 22.46
CA THR A 23 12.60 -6.79 23.23
C THR A 23 11.81 -8.08 23.04
N GLY A 24 12.48 -9.15 22.58
CA GLY A 24 11.90 -10.47 22.35
C GLY A 24 11.34 -11.18 23.59
N GLN A 25 10.93 -10.45 24.62
CA GLN A 25 10.30 -10.96 25.84
C GLN A 25 8.77 -11.00 25.80
N GLU A 26 8.10 -10.30 24.87
CA GLU A 26 6.62 -10.36 24.78
C GLU A 26 6.10 -11.47 23.85
N ILE A 27 6.97 -12.21 23.15
CA ILE A 27 6.58 -13.35 22.29
C ILE A 27 6.78 -14.70 23.02
N GLU A 28 6.67 -14.74 24.35
CA GLU A 28 6.69 -15.99 25.12
C GLU A 28 5.30 -16.60 25.35
N THR A 29 4.22 -15.96 24.88
CA THR A 29 2.85 -16.45 25.06
C THR A 29 2.17 -16.83 23.76
N GLY A 30 2.74 -17.78 23.00
CA GLY A 30 2.00 -18.59 22.02
C GLY A 30 1.13 -17.84 21.01
N GLU A 31 1.46 -16.59 20.68
CA GLU A 31 0.64 -15.74 19.83
C GLU A 31 0.82 -16.12 18.36
N THR A 32 -0.32 -16.43 17.73
CA THR A 32 -0.47 -16.87 16.36
C THR A 32 0.16 -15.87 15.38
N LYS A 33 0.59 -16.34 14.19
CA LYS A 33 1.18 -15.48 13.13
C LYS A 33 0.33 -14.25 12.77
N GLU A 34 -0.97 -14.31 13.05
CA GLU A 34 -1.93 -13.21 12.88
C GLU A 34 -1.59 -11.99 13.74
N THR A 35 -1.00 -12.17 14.93
CA THR A 35 -0.66 -11.06 15.83
C THR A 35 0.54 -10.26 15.34
N ALA A 36 1.51 -10.91 14.69
CA ALA A 36 2.69 -10.25 14.13
C ALA A 36 2.35 -9.27 13.00
N TRP A 37 1.35 -9.58 12.17
CA TRP A 37 0.88 -8.68 11.12
C TRP A 37 0.22 -7.43 11.69
N GLY A 38 -0.53 -7.57 12.80
CA GLY A 38 -1.09 -6.43 13.51
C GLY A 38 -0.04 -5.49 14.11
N LEU A 39 1.17 -5.98 14.40
CA LEU A 39 2.29 -5.15 14.84
C LEU A 39 2.93 -4.37 13.69
N LEU A 40 3.08 -4.99 12.52
CA LEU A 40 3.69 -4.35 11.33
C LEU A 40 2.73 -3.37 10.65
N LEU A 41 1.45 -3.72 10.60
CA LEU A 41 0.39 -2.93 9.99
C LEU A 41 -0.78 -2.79 10.99
N PRO A 42 -0.64 -1.88 11.98
CA PRO A 42 -1.72 -1.57 12.90
C PRO A 42 -3.02 -1.17 12.21
N GLN A 43 -4.16 -1.52 12.78
CA GLN A 43 -5.48 -1.25 12.19
C GLN A 43 -5.71 0.23 11.90
N ASN A 44 -5.24 1.13 12.78
CA ASN A 44 -5.35 2.58 12.57
C ASN A 44 -4.59 3.05 11.32
N MET A 45 -3.48 2.40 10.94
CA MET A 45 -2.80 2.72 9.69
C MET A 45 -3.63 2.30 8.48
N ILE A 46 -4.25 1.12 8.53
CA ILE A 46 -5.14 0.65 7.47
C ILE A 46 -6.33 1.61 7.31
N ASP A 47 -6.92 2.05 8.41
CA ASP A 47 -8.05 2.99 8.40
C ASP A 47 -7.69 4.30 7.71
N VAL A 48 -6.51 4.85 8.03
CA VAL A 48 -5.98 6.07 7.39
C VAL A 48 -5.76 5.87 5.89
N VAL A 49 -5.19 4.74 5.47
CA VAL A 49 -4.97 4.46 4.05
C VAL A 49 -6.30 4.29 3.30
N VAL A 50 -7.29 3.59 3.89
CA VAL A 50 -8.63 3.48 3.30
C VAL A 50 -9.26 4.86 3.12
N GLU A 51 -9.17 5.71 4.13
CA GLU A 51 -9.74 7.06 4.09
C GLU A 51 -9.13 7.87 2.94
N TYR A 52 -7.81 7.97 2.88
CA TYR A 52 -7.14 8.80 1.88
C TYR A 52 -7.20 8.22 0.47
N ALA A 53 -7.14 6.90 0.32
CA ALA A 53 -7.34 6.25 -0.98
C ALA A 53 -8.75 6.55 -1.52
N ASN A 54 -9.79 6.47 -0.68
CA ASN A 54 -11.15 6.81 -1.08
C ASN A 54 -11.32 8.30 -1.42
N ARG A 55 -10.70 9.21 -0.66
CA ARG A 55 -10.67 10.64 -1.02
C ARG A 55 -10.02 10.87 -2.38
N LYS A 56 -8.91 10.20 -2.68
CA LYS A 56 -8.23 10.28 -3.99
C LYS A 56 -9.15 9.80 -5.11
N VAL A 57 -9.85 8.68 -4.89
CA VAL A 57 -10.86 8.18 -5.83
C VAL A 57 -11.95 9.20 -6.10
N ASP A 58 -12.49 9.83 -5.05
CA ASP A 58 -13.56 10.82 -5.18
C ASP A 58 -13.11 12.09 -5.91
N LEU A 59 -11.88 12.57 -5.65
CA LEU A 59 -11.29 13.67 -6.41
C LEU A 59 -11.14 13.34 -7.90
N SER A 60 -10.65 12.13 -8.22
CA SER A 60 -10.54 11.68 -9.61
C SER A 60 -11.89 11.52 -10.30
N ARG A 61 -12.95 11.18 -9.55
CA ARG A 61 -14.33 11.09 -10.08
C ARG A 61 -14.93 12.45 -10.40
N VAL A 62 -14.67 13.48 -9.58
CA VAL A 62 -15.17 14.84 -9.84
C VAL A 62 -14.56 15.43 -11.12
N ASN A 63 -13.30 15.08 -11.42
CA ASN A 63 -12.60 15.57 -12.60
C ASN A 63 -13.02 14.86 -13.91
N SER A 64 -13.66 13.69 -13.81
CA SER A 64 -14.11 12.90 -14.96
C SER A 64 -15.61 13.10 -15.18
N ALA A 65 -15.98 14.15 -15.93
CA ALA A 65 -17.37 14.55 -16.19
C ALA A 65 -18.24 13.51 -16.96
N ALA A 66 -17.70 12.37 -17.35
CA ALA A 66 -18.32 11.45 -18.31
C ALA A 66 -19.06 10.22 -17.71
N ASP A 67 -18.77 9.79 -16.48
CA ASP A 67 -19.11 8.41 -16.03
C ASP A 67 -19.98 8.34 -14.77
N LEU A 68 -21.24 8.80 -14.82
CA LEU A 68 -22.20 8.53 -13.74
C LEU A 68 -23.09 7.32 -14.00
N LEU A 69 -23.23 6.87 -15.24
CA LEU A 69 -24.23 5.87 -15.62
C LEU A 69 -23.66 4.45 -15.82
N ASP A 70 -22.37 4.29 -16.11
CA ASP A 70 -21.76 2.96 -16.34
C ASP A 70 -20.34 2.87 -15.76
N ARG A 71 -20.26 2.80 -14.41
CA ARG A 71 -18.96 2.67 -13.74
C ARG A 71 -18.54 1.20 -13.67
N PRO A 72 -17.31 0.87 -14.08
CA PRO A 72 -16.81 -0.48 -13.93
C PRO A 72 -16.79 -0.91 -12.45
N THR A 73 -17.22 -2.14 -12.18
CA THR A 73 -17.32 -2.71 -10.82
C THR A 73 -16.00 -2.65 -10.04
N PHE A 74 -14.85 -2.68 -10.72
CA PHE A 74 -13.53 -2.60 -10.08
C PHE A 74 -13.17 -1.20 -9.57
N THR A 75 -13.97 -0.17 -9.84
CA THR A 75 -13.74 1.23 -9.38
C THR A 75 -14.49 1.59 -8.10
N LYS A 76 -15.02 0.58 -7.40
CA LYS A 76 -15.72 0.76 -6.11
C LYS A 76 -14.79 1.35 -5.04
N PRO A 77 -15.34 2.00 -3.99
CA PRO A 77 -14.56 2.41 -2.83
C PRO A 77 -13.75 1.25 -2.22
N PHE A 78 -12.63 1.59 -1.59
CA PHE A 78 -11.74 0.68 -0.89
C PHE A 78 -12.36 0.23 0.43
N GLY A 79 -12.22 -1.06 0.76
CA GLY A 79 -12.54 -1.60 2.07
C GLY A 79 -11.28 -1.99 2.86
N GLN A 80 -11.38 -2.05 4.18
CA GLN A 80 -10.28 -2.48 5.06
C GLN A 80 -9.80 -3.89 4.74
N VAL A 81 -10.73 -4.85 4.63
CA VAL A 81 -10.43 -6.26 4.30
C VAL A 81 -9.71 -6.37 2.96
N GLU A 82 -10.07 -5.49 2.01
CA GLU A 82 -9.47 -5.49 0.69
C GLU A 82 -8.01 -5.01 0.69
N LEU A 83 -7.68 -4.03 1.53
CA LEU A 83 -6.29 -3.60 1.71
C LEU A 83 -5.45 -4.67 2.40
N TRP A 84 -5.98 -5.35 3.41
CA TRP A 84 -5.32 -6.50 4.03
C TRP A 84 -4.98 -7.57 3.00
N ILE A 85 -5.96 -7.97 2.19
CA ILE A 85 -5.76 -8.92 1.08
C ILE A 85 -4.72 -8.42 0.07
N PHE A 86 -4.69 -7.12 -0.21
CA PHE A 86 -3.70 -6.53 -1.11
C PHE A 86 -2.27 -6.64 -0.53
N PHE A 87 -2.08 -6.31 0.75
CA PHE A 87 -0.78 -6.46 1.42
C PHE A 87 -0.34 -7.93 1.49
N ASP A 88 -1.27 -8.86 1.71
CA ASP A 88 -0.98 -10.30 1.66
C ASP A 88 -0.50 -10.74 0.27
N LEU A 89 -1.12 -10.21 -0.80
CA LEU A 89 -0.67 -10.48 -2.18
C LEU A 89 0.70 -9.87 -2.47
N LEU A 90 1.02 -8.68 -1.95
CA LEU A 90 2.36 -8.08 -2.07
C LEU A 90 3.41 -8.89 -1.31
N TYR A 91 3.10 -9.33 -0.10
CA TYR A 91 3.96 -10.22 0.67
C TYR A 91 4.19 -11.55 -0.07
N THR A 92 3.13 -12.10 -0.64
CA THR A 92 3.19 -13.32 -1.46
C THR A 92 4.07 -13.12 -2.70
N ALA A 93 3.96 -11.97 -3.38
CA ALA A 93 4.83 -11.62 -4.51
C ALA A 93 6.31 -11.58 -4.08
N TRP A 94 6.60 -11.04 -2.90
CA TRP A 94 7.95 -11.03 -2.34
C TRP A 94 8.48 -12.43 -2.03
N VAL A 95 7.67 -13.31 -1.43
CA VAL A 95 8.02 -14.72 -1.17
C VAL A 95 8.42 -15.44 -2.46
N PHE A 96 7.73 -15.15 -3.56
CA PHE A 96 8.05 -15.69 -4.87
C PHE A 96 9.20 -14.99 -5.60
N LYS A 97 9.78 -13.93 -5.01
CA LYS A 97 10.78 -13.04 -5.62
C LYS A 97 10.29 -12.36 -6.90
N SER A 98 8.98 -12.19 -7.02
CA SER A 98 8.28 -11.57 -8.16
C SER A 98 8.09 -10.06 -8.02
N GLY A 99 8.82 -9.38 -7.11
CA GLY A 99 8.62 -7.95 -6.84
C GLY A 99 8.93 -7.01 -8.01
N ASN A 100 9.66 -7.49 -9.03
CA ASN A 100 9.98 -6.75 -10.26
C ASN A 100 9.31 -7.33 -11.51
N GLU A 101 8.37 -8.27 -11.34
CA GLU A 101 7.68 -8.90 -12.46
C GLU A 101 6.44 -8.08 -12.86
N ASP A 102 6.09 -8.15 -14.14
CA ASP A 102 4.86 -7.53 -14.64
C ASP A 102 3.64 -8.27 -14.10
N ALA A 103 2.71 -7.53 -13.47
CA ALA A 103 1.54 -8.13 -12.87
C ALA A 103 0.63 -8.82 -13.92
N THR A 104 0.50 -8.25 -15.11
CA THR A 104 -0.39 -8.75 -16.17
C THR A 104 0.14 -10.02 -16.82
N VAL A 105 1.43 -10.01 -17.18
CA VAL A 105 2.06 -11.08 -17.96
C VAL A 105 2.61 -12.19 -17.08
N CYS A 106 3.05 -11.89 -15.85
CA CYS A 106 3.63 -12.87 -14.95
C CYS A 106 2.66 -13.27 -13.85
N LEU A 107 2.22 -12.36 -12.98
CA LEU A 107 1.45 -12.74 -11.79
C LEU A 107 0.04 -13.24 -12.13
N PHE A 108 -0.65 -12.56 -13.04
CA PHE A 108 -2.04 -12.82 -13.41
C PHE A 108 -2.20 -13.53 -14.77
N ALA A 109 -1.11 -14.08 -15.33
CA ALA A 109 -1.15 -14.82 -16.60
C ALA A 109 -2.13 -16.00 -16.55
N LYS A 110 -2.83 -16.28 -17.65
CA LYS A 110 -3.83 -17.38 -17.76
C LYS A 110 -3.31 -18.61 -18.50
N ASP A 111 -2.11 -18.54 -19.04
CA ASP A 111 -1.47 -19.56 -19.89
C ASP A 111 -0.75 -20.67 -19.10
N GLY A 112 -1.01 -20.75 -17.79
CA GLY A 112 -0.36 -21.70 -16.89
C GLY A 112 1.00 -21.25 -16.35
N THR A 113 1.53 -20.10 -16.81
CA THR A 113 2.76 -19.50 -16.25
C THR A 113 2.47 -18.59 -15.07
N GLY A 114 1.23 -18.12 -14.94
CA GLY A 114 0.80 -17.23 -13.87
C GLY A 114 0.55 -17.92 -12.54
N ARG A 115 0.35 -17.11 -11.50
CA ARG A 115 0.21 -17.59 -10.12
C ARG A 115 -1.26 -17.63 -9.71
N ASP A 116 -1.79 -18.83 -9.53
CA ASP A 116 -3.21 -19.07 -9.25
C ASP A 116 -3.71 -18.28 -8.02
N ILE A 117 -2.88 -18.16 -6.98
CA ILE A 117 -3.23 -17.42 -5.76
C ILE A 117 -3.65 -15.97 -6.04
N PHE A 118 -3.02 -15.30 -7.01
CA PHE A 118 -3.37 -13.92 -7.36
C PHE A 118 -4.76 -13.86 -8.02
N ARG A 119 -5.00 -14.73 -9.00
CA ARG A 119 -6.26 -14.75 -9.78
C ARG A 119 -7.46 -15.24 -8.95
N VAL A 120 -7.24 -16.15 -8.00
CA VAL A 120 -8.28 -16.65 -7.10
C VAL A 120 -8.65 -15.61 -6.05
N THR A 121 -7.69 -14.81 -5.61
CA THR A 121 -7.89 -13.85 -4.52
C THR A 121 -8.56 -12.55 -5.00
N LYS A 122 -8.14 -12.01 -6.16
CA LYS A 122 -8.64 -10.73 -6.66
C LYS A 122 -8.52 -10.65 -8.18
N SER A 123 -9.32 -9.80 -8.84
CA SER A 123 -9.17 -9.56 -10.28
C SER A 123 -7.94 -8.68 -10.57
N LEU A 124 -7.36 -8.82 -11.76
CA LEU A 124 -6.21 -8.02 -12.18
C LEU A 124 -6.56 -6.51 -12.19
N GLU A 125 -7.73 -6.16 -12.71
CA GLU A 125 -8.19 -4.77 -12.80
C GLU A 125 -8.31 -4.15 -11.42
N ARG A 126 -8.85 -4.91 -10.44
CA ARG A 126 -8.98 -4.43 -9.07
C ARG A 126 -7.62 -4.32 -8.37
N PHE A 127 -6.71 -5.27 -8.60
CA PHE A 127 -5.35 -5.22 -8.08
C PHE A 127 -4.61 -3.97 -8.57
N LEU A 128 -4.60 -3.73 -9.89
CA LEU A 128 -3.98 -2.54 -10.49
C LEU A 128 -4.67 -1.24 -10.07
N TYR A 129 -6.00 -1.25 -9.91
CA TYR A 129 -6.73 -0.10 -9.41
C TYR A 129 -6.32 0.25 -7.98
N ILE A 130 -6.19 -0.74 -7.11
CA ILE A 130 -5.71 -0.53 -5.73
C ILE A 130 -4.30 0.07 -5.75
N ASP A 131 -3.39 -0.51 -6.52
CA ASP A 131 -2.01 -0.04 -6.63
C ASP A 131 -1.94 1.42 -7.11
N ALA A 132 -2.69 1.78 -8.15
CA ALA A 132 -2.69 3.13 -8.70
C ALA A 132 -3.34 4.19 -7.78
N TYR A 133 -4.36 3.80 -7.01
CA TYR A 133 -5.15 4.70 -6.16
C TYR A 133 -4.81 4.64 -4.67
N LEU A 134 -3.83 3.81 -4.29
CA LEU A 134 -3.31 3.81 -2.93
C LEU A 134 -2.79 5.21 -2.58
N CYS A 135 -3.11 5.66 -1.36
CA CYS A 135 -2.73 6.97 -0.88
C CYS A 135 -2.55 6.90 0.64
N TYR A 136 -1.40 7.37 1.12
CA TYR A 136 -1.02 7.32 2.53
C TYR A 136 -1.16 8.68 3.23
N ASP A 137 -1.53 9.72 2.48
CA ASP A 137 -1.60 11.10 2.95
C ASP A 137 -2.75 11.82 2.23
N ASP A 138 -3.07 13.05 2.65
CA ASP A 138 -4.14 13.84 2.07
C ASP A 138 -3.83 14.23 0.60
N PRO A 139 -4.60 13.69 -0.38
CA PRO A 139 -4.39 14.02 -1.79
C PRO A 139 -4.64 15.52 -2.08
N SER A 140 -5.43 16.22 -1.27
CA SER A 140 -5.66 17.65 -1.42
C SER A 140 -4.42 18.49 -1.16
N THR A 141 -3.56 18.08 -0.21
CA THR A 141 -2.30 18.79 0.10
C THR A 141 -1.34 18.74 -1.09
N CYS A 142 -1.21 17.58 -1.74
CA CYS A 142 -0.34 17.41 -2.91
C CYS A 142 -0.83 18.21 -4.13
N LEU A 143 -2.15 18.31 -4.36
CA LEU A 143 -2.69 19.12 -5.45
C LEU A 143 -2.40 20.62 -5.28
N VAL A 144 -2.38 21.11 -4.04
CA VAL A 144 -1.96 22.50 -3.75
C VAL A 144 -0.49 22.72 -4.10
N ILE A 145 0.39 21.75 -3.84
CA ILE A 145 1.82 21.87 -4.15
C ILE A 145 2.04 21.83 -5.67
N ILE A 146 1.43 20.89 -6.37
CA ILE A 146 1.52 20.77 -7.83
C ILE A 146 0.99 22.04 -8.50
N SER A 147 -0.20 22.52 -8.13
CA SER A 147 -0.77 23.73 -8.71
C SER A 147 0.04 25.00 -8.42
N ARG A 148 0.83 25.04 -7.33
CA ARG A 148 1.78 26.12 -7.05
C ARG A 148 3.07 26.00 -7.88
N LEU A 149 3.53 24.79 -8.17
CA LEU A 149 4.73 24.56 -8.97
C LEU A 149 4.53 24.88 -10.46
N TYR A 150 3.30 24.74 -10.98
CA TYR A 150 2.96 25.06 -12.39
C TYR A 150 2.43 26.50 -12.60
N ARG A 151 2.55 27.39 -11.60
CA ARG A 151 2.19 28.81 -11.70
C ARG A 151 3.37 29.76 -11.98
N TYR A 152 4.56 29.22 -12.25
CA TYR A 152 5.75 29.94 -12.68
C TYR A 152 6.28 29.35 -13.98
#